data_AF-A0A9N8EAA4-F1
#
_entry.id   AF-A0A9N8EAA4-F1
#
_cell.length_a   1.000
_cell.length_b   1.000
_cell.length_c   1.000
_cell.angle_alpha   90.00
_cell.angle_beta   90.00
_cell.angle_gamma   90.00
#
_symmetry.space_group_name_H-M   'P 1'
#
loop_
_entity.id
_entity.type
_entity.pdbx_description
1 polymer ?
#
loop_
_entity_poly.entity_id
_entity_poly.type
_entity_poly.pdbx_seq_one_letter_code
_entity_poly.pdbx_strand_id
1 'polypeptide(L)'
;MPGRRSRPRLDRSCKKRQKLDQDGRWLNNNNNAASTPSSYDDLPPNIWAKALDFLPMSDVLNCSIASKFFLHQVSPLIRYLLVRSSANLLGHKARQRFSGVCNIFIYTLIEPTPEEPTRPKFCFATSSQLVPFLGSFPKLKFCFVGGYGTKPQTTFKLVEGPVLGMPIPSWDTTNNRHPRALFQAVAAFFSWNLEEPYEPIRQAMASYIQELCQAYTTGLLKKQVRLYTLPQQRKPGTNEPKGECIFLKKKPNGETYCPICPLICKTFPPAQLLRCWDYEIPCFSVQARLQLMLQQHNNNNNNTDQNNTDDLKPLFQKHLLEELKNKVGVKPPQGVSDVVMTYHQEKLDIMGWLIQQGANAHDPKIAHLLKRHGNAGFKGQEKKQNAPRRLDRQVYNRLREWGIAVTARDFQLVDLPNVRVVQRVD
;
A
#
# COMPACT_ATOMS: atom_id res chain seq x y z
N MET A 1 -21.41 10.43 -64.54
CA MET A 1 -20.75 9.10 -64.73
C MET A 1 -19.25 9.33 -64.75
N PRO A 2 -18.37 8.52 -64.12
CA PRO A 2 -18.52 7.48 -63.09
C PRO A 2 -17.69 7.84 -61.82
N GLY A 3 -17.70 7.16 -60.67
CA GLY A 3 -18.41 5.99 -60.17
C GLY A 3 -18.09 5.84 -58.68
N ARG A 4 -19.11 5.82 -57.82
CA ARG A 4 -18.97 5.53 -56.39
C ARG A 4 -18.63 4.05 -56.22
N ARG A 5 -17.46 3.74 -55.68
CA ARG A 5 -17.10 2.37 -55.25
C ARG A 5 -17.63 2.12 -53.84
N SER A 6 -18.78 1.46 -53.78
CA SER A 6 -19.36 0.86 -52.59
C SER A 6 -18.45 -0.27 -52.10
N ARG A 7 -18.04 -0.23 -50.83
CA ARG A 7 -17.34 -1.36 -50.18
C ARG A 7 -18.36 -2.48 -49.89
N PRO A 8 -18.02 -3.77 -50.10
CA PRO A 8 -18.92 -4.86 -49.73
C PRO A 8 -18.94 -5.02 -48.20
N ARG A 9 -20.15 -5.02 -47.62
CA ARG A 9 -20.39 -5.57 -46.28
C ARG A 9 -20.28 -7.09 -46.35
N LEU A 10 -19.28 -7.64 -45.67
CA LEU A 10 -19.21 -9.08 -45.37
C LEU A 10 -20.15 -9.37 -44.19
N ASP A 11 -21.41 -9.65 -44.48
CA ASP A 11 -22.32 -10.30 -43.53
C ASP A 11 -21.92 -11.77 -43.40
N ARG A 12 -21.08 -12.08 -42.39
CA ARG A 12 -20.88 -13.45 -41.93
C ARG A 12 -22.04 -13.85 -41.00
N SER A 13 -23.20 -14.07 -41.58
CA SER A 13 -24.29 -14.79 -40.94
C SER A 13 -23.92 -16.28 -40.88
N CYS A 14 -23.34 -16.73 -39.77
CA CYS A 14 -23.25 -18.15 -39.42
C CYS A 14 -24.65 -18.71 -39.17
N LYS A 15 -25.38 -19.05 -40.23
CA LYS A 15 -26.56 -19.91 -40.13
C LYS A 15 -26.09 -21.35 -39.89
N LYS A 16 -25.94 -21.70 -38.61
CA LYS A 16 -25.90 -23.10 -38.18
C LYS A 16 -27.26 -23.70 -38.53
N ARG A 17 -27.29 -24.52 -39.59
CA ARG A 17 -28.47 -25.22 -40.08
C ARG A 17 -28.84 -26.29 -39.03
N GLN A 18 -29.73 -25.94 -38.11
CA GLN A 18 -30.37 -26.89 -37.21
C GLN A 18 -31.40 -27.66 -38.04
N LYS A 19 -31.19 -28.97 -38.22
CA LYS A 19 -32.21 -29.87 -38.78
C LYS A 19 -33.21 -30.15 -37.65
N LEU A 20 -34.41 -29.61 -37.78
CA LEU A 20 -35.59 -30.14 -37.08
C LEU A 20 -35.99 -31.46 -37.75
N ASP A 21 -36.50 -32.40 -36.95
CA ASP A 21 -37.22 -33.55 -37.49
C ASP A 21 -38.57 -33.12 -38.08
N GLN A 22 -39.26 -34.05 -38.75
CA GLN A 22 -40.56 -33.79 -39.40
C GLN A 22 -41.67 -33.44 -38.39
N ASP A 23 -41.43 -33.60 -37.08
CA ASP A 23 -42.40 -33.33 -36.02
C ASP A 23 -42.08 -32.06 -35.21
N GLY A 24 -41.09 -31.27 -35.62
CA GLY A 24 -40.79 -29.97 -35.01
C GLY A 24 -40.20 -30.06 -33.59
N ARG A 25 -39.67 -31.22 -33.16
CA ARG A 25 -39.09 -31.39 -31.82
C ARG A 25 -37.58 -31.21 -31.84
N TRP A 26 -37.06 -30.58 -30.79
CA TRP A 26 -35.62 -30.46 -30.56
C TRP A 26 -35.07 -31.84 -30.13
N LEU A 27 -34.40 -32.55 -31.04
CA LEU A 27 -33.64 -33.75 -30.69
C LEU A 27 -32.42 -33.35 -29.86
N ASN A 28 -32.57 -33.43 -28.54
CA ASN A 28 -31.47 -33.34 -27.59
C ASN A 28 -30.71 -34.67 -27.65
N ASN A 29 -29.62 -34.71 -28.41
CA ASN A 29 -28.87 -35.91 -28.73
C ASN A 29 -27.94 -36.33 -27.58
N ASN A 30 -28.52 -36.61 -26.40
CA ASN A 30 -27.85 -37.18 -25.24
C ASN A 30 -28.64 -38.40 -24.78
N ASN A 31 -28.32 -39.56 -25.34
CA ASN A 31 -28.68 -40.93 -24.93
C ASN A 31 -27.69 -41.84 -25.69
N ASN A 32 -26.94 -42.81 -25.16
CA ASN A 32 -26.92 -43.48 -23.88
C ASN A 32 -25.53 -44.12 -23.71
N ALA A 33 -24.83 -43.79 -22.62
CA ALA A 33 -24.04 -44.76 -21.89
C ALA A 33 -24.64 -44.75 -20.49
N ALA A 34 -25.05 -45.92 -20.00
CA ALA A 34 -25.62 -46.08 -18.68
C ALA A 34 -24.59 -45.62 -17.63
N SER A 35 -24.65 -44.34 -17.27
CA SER A 35 -23.89 -43.79 -16.16
C SER A 35 -24.57 -44.29 -14.91
N THR A 36 -23.87 -45.16 -14.18
CA THR A 36 -24.03 -45.29 -12.73
C THR A 36 -24.24 -43.90 -12.13
N PRO A 37 -25.20 -43.71 -11.19
CA PRO A 37 -25.37 -42.43 -10.52
C PRO A 37 -24.07 -42.13 -9.78
N SER A 38 -23.21 -41.35 -10.44
CA SER A 38 -21.95 -40.88 -9.90
C SER A 38 -22.32 -39.91 -8.79
N SER A 39 -22.32 -40.40 -7.54
CA SER A 39 -22.72 -39.73 -6.31
C SER A 39 -21.92 -38.47 -5.94
N TYR A 40 -21.19 -37.89 -6.90
CA TYR A 40 -20.51 -36.60 -6.80
C TYR A 40 -21.38 -35.43 -7.30
N ASP A 41 -22.53 -35.71 -7.93
CA ASP A 41 -23.42 -34.70 -8.52
C ASP A 41 -24.24 -33.87 -7.52
N ASP A 42 -24.24 -34.20 -6.22
CA ASP A 42 -25.15 -33.58 -5.25
C ASP A 42 -24.56 -32.43 -4.42
N LEU A 43 -23.29 -32.07 -4.61
CA LEU A 43 -22.74 -30.94 -3.85
C LEU A 43 -23.30 -29.60 -4.37
N PRO A 44 -23.94 -28.79 -3.51
CA PRO A 44 -24.46 -27.50 -3.91
C PRO A 44 -23.36 -26.56 -4.46
N PRO A 45 -23.67 -25.66 -5.42
CA PRO A 45 -22.69 -24.79 -6.06
C PRO A 45 -21.83 -23.97 -5.09
N ASN A 46 -22.40 -23.55 -3.95
CA ASN A 46 -21.70 -22.80 -2.92
C ASN A 46 -20.63 -23.62 -2.18
N ILE A 47 -20.79 -24.95 -2.07
CA ILE A 47 -19.77 -25.82 -1.48
C ILE A 47 -18.59 -25.98 -2.45
N TRP A 48 -18.88 -26.20 -3.73
CA TRP A 48 -17.86 -26.23 -4.77
C TRP A 48 -17.09 -24.91 -4.87
N ALA A 49 -17.78 -23.77 -4.78
CA ALA A 49 -17.13 -22.47 -4.82
C ALA A 49 -16.13 -22.30 -3.67
N LYS A 50 -16.49 -22.74 -2.46
CA LYS A 50 -15.58 -22.73 -1.29
C LYS A 50 -14.37 -23.65 -1.49
N ALA A 51 -14.53 -24.78 -2.14
CA ALA A 51 -13.40 -25.66 -2.47
C ALA A 51 -12.46 -24.98 -3.48
N LEU A 52 -13.03 -24.35 -4.51
CA LEU A 52 -12.27 -23.63 -5.54
C LEU A 52 -11.57 -22.36 -5.05
N ASP A 53 -12.04 -21.75 -3.95
CA ASP A 53 -11.40 -20.58 -3.33
C ASP A 53 -9.94 -20.84 -2.91
N PHE A 54 -9.56 -22.11 -2.68
CA PHE A 54 -8.20 -22.51 -2.28
C PHE A 54 -7.31 -22.94 -3.46
N LEU A 55 -7.85 -23.01 -4.68
CA LEU A 55 -7.11 -23.49 -5.84
C LEU A 55 -6.47 -22.35 -6.64
N PRO A 56 -5.33 -22.61 -7.30
CA PRO A 56 -4.78 -21.72 -8.32
C PRO A 56 -5.80 -21.39 -9.41
N MET A 57 -5.72 -20.18 -9.93
CA MET A 57 -6.64 -19.68 -10.95
C MET A 57 -6.63 -20.51 -12.23
N SER A 58 -5.50 -21.13 -12.59
CA SER A 58 -5.43 -22.09 -13.70
C SER A 58 -6.39 -23.25 -13.52
N ASP A 59 -6.47 -23.78 -12.30
CA ASP A 59 -7.25 -24.98 -12.00
C ASP A 59 -8.74 -24.63 -11.94
N VAL A 60 -9.07 -23.47 -11.36
CA VAL A 60 -10.42 -22.90 -11.39
C VAL A 60 -10.91 -22.70 -12.84
N LEU A 61 -10.02 -22.23 -13.73
CA LEU A 61 -10.35 -22.06 -15.14
C LEU A 61 -10.54 -23.40 -15.84
N ASN A 62 -9.70 -24.39 -15.55
CA ASN A 62 -9.84 -25.73 -16.09
C ASN A 62 -11.18 -26.37 -15.66
N CYS A 63 -11.58 -26.24 -14.39
CA CYS A 63 -12.90 -26.67 -13.92
C CYS A 63 -14.04 -25.96 -14.68
N SER A 64 -13.90 -24.65 -14.90
CA SER A 64 -14.89 -23.85 -15.65
C SER A 64 -14.97 -24.24 -17.13
N ILE A 65 -13.88 -24.71 -17.73
CA ILE A 65 -13.86 -25.18 -19.11
C ILE A 65 -14.49 -26.57 -19.21
N ALA A 66 -14.20 -27.44 -18.24
CA ALA A 66 -14.67 -28.82 -18.22
C ALA A 66 -16.20 -28.94 -18.04
N SER A 67 -16.84 -27.96 -17.40
CA SER A 67 -18.27 -28.07 -17.08
C SER A 67 -19.02 -26.73 -17.06
N LYS A 68 -20.19 -26.73 -17.70
CA LYS A 68 -21.13 -25.59 -17.68
C LYS A 68 -21.63 -25.27 -16.27
N PHE A 69 -21.77 -26.28 -15.42
CA PHE A 69 -22.16 -26.10 -14.03
C PHE A 69 -21.14 -25.23 -13.29
N PHE A 70 -19.86 -25.58 -13.39
CA PHE A 70 -18.78 -24.78 -12.81
C PHE A 70 -18.73 -23.38 -13.42
N LEU A 71 -18.82 -23.27 -14.74
CA LEU A 71 -18.77 -22.00 -15.44
C LEU A 71 -19.86 -21.01 -15.03
N HIS A 72 -21.11 -21.47 -14.90
CA HIS A 72 -22.27 -20.59 -14.76
C HIS A 72 -22.84 -20.55 -13.34
N GLN A 73 -22.76 -21.64 -12.58
CA GLN A 73 -23.34 -21.71 -11.23
C GLN A 73 -22.29 -21.53 -10.13
N VAL A 74 -21.08 -22.07 -10.32
CA VAL A 74 -20.03 -22.03 -9.28
C VAL A 74 -19.16 -20.77 -9.38
N SER A 75 -18.65 -20.43 -10.57
CA SER A 75 -17.72 -19.30 -10.76
C SER A 75 -18.20 -17.94 -10.23
N PRO A 76 -19.49 -17.57 -10.34
CA PRO A 76 -19.99 -16.33 -9.75
C PRO A 76 -19.99 -16.32 -8.21
N LEU A 77 -19.91 -17.49 -7.57
CA LEU A 77 -19.92 -17.64 -6.11
C LEU A 77 -18.51 -17.64 -5.50
N ILE A 78 -17.46 -17.82 -6.31
CA ILE A 78 -16.05 -17.80 -5.90
C ILE A 78 -15.71 -16.43 -5.30
N ARG A 79 -15.02 -16.44 -4.17
CA ARG A 79 -14.66 -15.25 -3.38
C ARG A 79 -13.18 -14.94 -3.43
N TYR A 80 -12.34 -15.95 -3.64
CA TYR A 80 -10.89 -15.84 -3.61
C TYR A 80 -10.30 -16.28 -4.95
N LEU A 81 -9.36 -15.50 -5.50
CA LEU A 81 -8.56 -15.89 -6.66
C LEU A 81 -7.08 -15.91 -6.32
N LEU A 82 -6.43 -17.01 -6.70
CA LEU A 82 -4.99 -17.22 -6.52
C LEU A 82 -4.27 -17.20 -7.88
N VAL A 83 -3.65 -16.08 -8.22
CA VAL A 83 -2.92 -15.89 -9.49
C VAL A 83 -1.45 -16.27 -9.29
N ARG A 84 -1.04 -17.39 -9.90
CA ARG A 84 0.34 -17.92 -9.88
C ARG A 84 1.10 -17.80 -11.20
N SER A 85 0.45 -17.35 -12.28
CA SER A 85 1.09 -17.03 -13.55
C SER A 85 0.53 -15.73 -14.12
N SER A 86 1.38 -14.90 -14.74
CA SER A 86 0.97 -13.69 -15.44
C SER A 86 -0.01 -13.98 -16.58
N ALA A 87 0.07 -15.17 -17.19
CA ALA A 87 -0.87 -15.65 -18.21
C ALA A 87 -2.32 -15.80 -17.68
N ASN A 88 -2.48 -15.93 -16.36
CA ASN A 88 -3.79 -16.06 -15.72
C ASN A 88 -4.43 -14.69 -15.41
N LEU A 89 -3.79 -13.56 -15.76
CA LEU A 89 -4.39 -12.23 -15.68
C LEU A 89 -5.39 -12.03 -16.84
N LEU A 90 -6.48 -12.78 -16.77
CA LEU A 90 -7.47 -12.90 -17.85
C LEU A 90 -7.95 -11.56 -18.42
N GLY A 91 -8.29 -11.55 -19.70
CA GLY A 91 -9.00 -10.43 -20.33
C GLY A 91 -10.40 -10.19 -19.74
N HIS A 92 -10.92 -8.97 -19.94
CA HIS A 92 -12.16 -8.46 -19.34
C HIS A 92 -13.36 -9.43 -19.39
N LYS A 93 -13.61 -10.09 -20.52
CA LYS A 93 -14.76 -10.98 -20.70
C LYS A 93 -14.73 -12.22 -19.80
N ALA A 94 -13.55 -12.79 -19.56
CA ALA A 94 -13.45 -13.96 -18.69
C ALA A 94 -13.56 -13.57 -17.21
N ARG A 95 -13.17 -12.33 -16.86
CA ARG A 95 -13.28 -11.78 -15.50
C ARG A 95 -14.72 -11.58 -15.02
N GLN A 96 -15.64 -11.23 -15.94
CA GLN A 96 -17.07 -11.06 -15.61
C GLN A 96 -17.73 -12.32 -15.01
N ARG A 97 -17.15 -13.50 -15.27
CA ARG A 97 -17.64 -14.79 -14.74
C ARG A 97 -17.39 -14.94 -13.23
N PHE A 98 -16.42 -14.20 -12.70
CA PHE A 98 -16.00 -14.23 -11.31
C PHE A 98 -16.49 -12.99 -10.55
N SER A 99 -17.76 -12.62 -10.77
CA SER A 99 -18.37 -11.40 -10.23
C SER A 99 -18.51 -11.41 -8.69
N GLY A 100 -18.40 -12.57 -8.05
CA GLY A 100 -18.41 -12.75 -6.60
C GLY A 100 -17.09 -12.44 -5.90
N VAL A 101 -15.98 -12.35 -6.66
CA VAL A 101 -14.63 -12.25 -6.11
C VAL A 101 -14.45 -10.97 -5.33
N CYS A 102 -13.98 -11.13 -4.09
CA CYS A 102 -13.70 -10.05 -3.18
C CYS A 102 -12.26 -10.07 -2.66
N ASN A 103 -11.51 -11.15 -2.83
CA ASN A 103 -10.12 -11.24 -2.43
C ASN A 103 -9.28 -11.81 -3.58
N ILE A 104 -8.16 -11.17 -3.89
CA ILE A 104 -7.25 -11.62 -4.96
C ILE A 104 -5.84 -11.69 -4.42
N PHE A 105 -5.12 -12.78 -4.67
CA PHE A 105 -3.71 -12.93 -4.35
C PHE A 105 -2.90 -13.19 -5.61
N ILE A 106 -2.02 -12.25 -5.96
CA ILE A 106 -1.18 -12.28 -7.15
C ILE A 106 0.27 -12.49 -6.71
N TYR A 107 0.84 -13.63 -7.07
CA TYR A 107 2.20 -14.02 -6.68
C TYR A 107 3.18 -14.01 -7.85
N THR A 108 2.85 -13.28 -8.91
CA THR A 108 3.56 -13.31 -10.20
C THR A 108 4.31 -12.04 -10.48
N LEU A 109 4.28 -11.06 -9.58
CA LEU A 109 4.94 -9.78 -9.83
C LEU A 109 6.44 -9.88 -9.60
N ILE A 110 6.84 -10.77 -8.69
CA ILE A 110 8.23 -11.11 -8.42
C ILE A 110 8.37 -12.62 -8.61
N GLU A 111 9.16 -13.04 -9.59
CA GLU A 111 9.37 -14.44 -9.93
C GLU A 111 10.82 -14.82 -9.57
N PRO A 112 11.08 -15.99 -8.98
CA PRO A 112 12.44 -16.47 -8.82
C PRO A 112 13.04 -16.81 -10.19
N THR A 113 14.29 -16.42 -10.44
CA THR A 113 15.04 -16.93 -11.59
C THR A 113 15.59 -18.31 -11.26
N PRO A 114 15.46 -19.30 -12.16
CA PRO A 114 16.04 -20.64 -11.95
C PRO A 114 17.56 -20.57 -11.74
N GLU A 115 18.23 -19.65 -12.43
CA GLU A 115 19.69 -19.53 -12.43
C GLU A 115 20.20 -18.81 -11.17
N GLU A 116 19.45 -17.85 -10.65
CA GLU A 116 19.84 -17.02 -9.52
C GLU A 116 18.70 -16.88 -8.49
N PRO A 117 18.38 -17.94 -7.74
CA PRO A 117 17.25 -17.95 -6.80
C PRO A 117 17.30 -16.86 -5.70
N THR A 118 18.47 -16.25 -5.49
CA THR A 118 18.69 -15.11 -4.58
C THR A 118 18.39 -13.75 -5.23
N ARG A 119 18.27 -13.69 -6.56
CA ARG A 119 17.94 -12.50 -7.36
C ARG A 119 16.56 -12.64 -8.01
N PRO A 120 15.48 -12.34 -7.28
CA PRO A 120 14.16 -12.29 -7.87
C PRO A 120 14.10 -11.41 -9.13
N LYS A 121 13.24 -11.75 -10.08
CA LYS A 121 12.97 -10.98 -11.30
C LYS A 121 11.61 -10.30 -11.21
N PHE A 122 11.56 -9.03 -11.59
CA PHE A 122 10.29 -8.31 -11.73
C PHE A 122 9.58 -8.72 -13.02
N CYS A 123 8.30 -9.12 -12.92
CA CYS A 123 7.53 -9.60 -14.05
C CYS A 123 6.73 -8.46 -14.71
N PHE A 124 7.26 -7.95 -15.83
CA PHE A 124 6.65 -6.87 -16.62
C PHE A 124 5.25 -7.21 -17.15
N ALA A 125 5.03 -8.48 -17.52
CA ALA A 125 3.73 -8.94 -17.99
C ALA A 125 2.67 -8.83 -16.88
N THR A 126 3.03 -9.15 -15.64
CA THR A 126 2.15 -8.96 -14.48
C THR A 126 1.88 -7.49 -14.26
N SER A 127 2.92 -6.64 -14.20
CA SER A 127 2.76 -5.22 -13.84
C SER A 127 1.86 -4.46 -14.81
N SER A 128 2.00 -4.69 -16.12
CA SER A 128 1.23 -4.02 -17.17
C SER A 128 -0.25 -4.45 -17.22
N GLN A 129 -0.57 -5.66 -16.76
CA GLN A 129 -1.95 -6.17 -16.78
C GLN A 129 -2.66 -6.04 -15.44
N LEU A 130 -1.92 -5.75 -14.37
CA LEU A 130 -2.40 -5.75 -12.99
C LEU A 130 -3.55 -4.77 -12.78
N VAL A 131 -3.39 -3.50 -13.16
CA VAL A 131 -4.41 -2.47 -12.89
C VAL A 131 -5.71 -2.76 -13.68
N PRO A 132 -5.67 -3.02 -15.01
CA PRO A 132 -6.86 -3.42 -15.76
C PRO A 132 -7.53 -4.70 -15.20
N PHE A 133 -6.73 -5.64 -14.70
CA PHE A 133 -7.23 -6.86 -14.06
C PHE A 133 -8.00 -6.55 -12.78
N LEU A 134 -7.40 -5.83 -11.83
CA LEU A 134 -8.04 -5.49 -10.55
C LEU A 134 -9.29 -4.62 -10.74
N GLY A 135 -9.26 -3.66 -11.66
CA GLY A 135 -10.40 -2.78 -11.96
C GLY A 135 -11.64 -3.51 -12.50
N SER A 136 -11.53 -4.79 -12.87
CA SER A 136 -12.65 -5.58 -13.39
C SER A 136 -13.47 -6.28 -12.30
N PHE A 137 -13.08 -6.16 -11.03
CA PHE A 137 -13.74 -6.83 -9.91
C PHE A 137 -14.46 -5.81 -9.01
N PRO A 138 -15.74 -5.51 -9.24
CA PRO A 138 -16.46 -4.44 -8.54
C PRO A 138 -16.65 -4.72 -7.03
N LYS A 139 -16.60 -6.00 -6.62
CA LYS A 139 -16.69 -6.44 -5.23
C LYS A 139 -15.33 -6.65 -4.56
N LEU A 140 -14.23 -6.28 -5.23
CA LEU A 140 -12.89 -6.46 -4.69
C LEU A 140 -12.75 -5.70 -3.37
N LYS A 141 -12.57 -6.45 -2.29
CA LYS A 141 -12.37 -5.95 -0.92
C LYS A 141 -10.94 -6.05 -0.46
N PHE A 142 -10.11 -6.92 -1.02
CA PHE A 142 -8.71 -7.07 -0.64
C PHE A 142 -7.89 -7.57 -1.82
N CYS A 143 -6.65 -7.08 -1.94
CA CYS A 143 -5.71 -7.61 -2.89
C CYS A 143 -4.32 -7.76 -2.26
N PHE A 144 -3.70 -8.91 -2.50
CA PHE A 144 -2.29 -9.14 -2.30
C PHE A 144 -1.59 -9.17 -3.66
N VAL A 145 -0.47 -8.46 -3.79
CA VAL A 145 0.38 -8.51 -4.99
C VAL A 145 1.82 -8.68 -4.55
N GLY A 146 2.54 -9.64 -5.12
CA GLY A 146 3.89 -9.99 -4.71
C GLY A 146 4.48 -11.14 -5.52
N GLY A 147 5.32 -11.94 -4.87
CA GLY A 147 6.05 -13.07 -5.47
C GLY A 147 6.27 -14.25 -4.54
N TYR A 148 6.60 -15.40 -5.12
CA TYR A 148 7.14 -16.53 -4.36
C TYR A 148 8.63 -16.34 -4.14
N GLY A 149 9.06 -16.42 -2.88
CA GLY A 149 10.47 -16.63 -2.56
C GLY A 149 10.86 -18.08 -2.76
N THR A 150 12.16 -18.32 -2.83
CA THR A 150 12.74 -19.63 -3.12
C THR A 150 12.68 -20.60 -1.95
N LYS A 151 12.39 -20.11 -0.75
CA LYS A 151 11.97 -20.95 0.38
C LYS A 151 10.44 -20.96 0.44
N PRO A 152 9.79 -22.12 0.65
CA PRO A 152 8.32 -22.26 0.70
C PRO A 152 7.63 -21.43 1.81
N GLN A 153 8.40 -20.81 2.70
CA GLN A 153 7.90 -19.92 3.77
C GLN A 153 8.18 -18.43 3.54
N THR A 154 8.91 -18.07 2.48
CA THR A 154 9.19 -16.67 2.14
C THR A 154 8.32 -16.24 0.96
N THR A 155 7.31 -15.40 1.22
CA THR A 155 6.58 -14.67 0.17
C THR A 155 7.15 -13.26 0.08
N PHE A 156 7.51 -12.77 -1.11
CA PHE A 156 7.80 -11.35 -1.29
C PHE A 156 6.47 -10.59 -1.34
N LYS A 157 6.26 -9.67 -0.39
CA LYS A 157 5.01 -8.91 -0.28
C LYS A 157 5.19 -7.51 -0.86
N LEU A 158 4.41 -7.16 -1.89
CA LEU A 158 4.40 -5.80 -2.47
C LEU A 158 3.17 -5.06 -1.94
N VAL A 159 1.95 -5.44 -2.31
CA VAL A 159 0.70 -4.79 -1.88
C VAL A 159 -0.07 -5.69 -0.90
N GLU A 160 -0.62 -5.11 0.17
CA GLU A 160 -1.58 -5.75 1.07
C GLU A 160 -2.61 -4.67 1.48
N GLY A 161 -3.91 -4.92 1.38
CA GLY A 161 -4.87 -3.98 1.95
C GLY A 161 -6.28 -4.09 1.42
N PRO A 162 -7.24 -3.49 2.16
CA PRO A 162 -8.62 -3.50 1.77
C PRO A 162 -8.87 -2.55 0.59
N VAL A 163 -9.50 -3.06 -0.46
CA VAL A 163 -9.97 -2.34 -1.64
C VAL A 163 -11.36 -1.70 -1.39
N LEU A 164 -12.10 -2.16 -0.36
CA LEU A 164 -13.41 -1.62 0.01
C LEU A 164 -13.62 -1.58 1.54
N GLY A 165 -13.56 -0.37 2.11
CA GLY A 165 -14.47 0.17 3.15
C GLY A 165 -14.97 -0.70 4.30
N MET A 166 -14.22 -1.70 4.77
CA MET A 166 -14.57 -2.46 5.98
C MET A 166 -13.56 -2.23 7.11
N PRO A 167 -14.02 -2.06 8.36
CA PRO A 167 -13.13 -2.08 9.51
C PRO A 167 -12.49 -3.46 9.63
N ILE A 168 -11.18 -3.47 9.88
CA ILE A 168 -10.38 -4.68 10.08
C ILE A 168 -10.82 -5.32 11.41
N PRO A 169 -11.22 -6.60 11.46
CA PRO A 169 -11.35 -7.29 12.74
C PRO A 169 -9.95 -7.40 13.34
N SER A 170 -9.80 -6.95 14.59
CA SER A 170 -8.55 -7.05 15.35
C SER A 170 -8.18 -8.51 15.57
N TRP A 171 -7.36 -9.08 14.70
CA TRP A 171 -6.71 -10.35 14.96
C TRP A 171 -5.46 -10.05 15.78
N ASP A 172 -5.56 -10.38 17.06
CA ASP A 172 -4.48 -10.36 18.04
C ASP A 172 -3.33 -11.23 17.51
N THR A 173 -2.21 -10.59 17.17
CA THR A 173 -0.93 -11.26 16.96
C THR A 173 0.07 -10.66 17.93
N THR A 174 -0.02 -11.12 19.17
CA THR A 174 1.02 -10.93 20.16
C THR A 174 2.31 -11.61 19.69
N ASN A 175 3.33 -10.78 19.48
CA ASN A 175 4.77 -11.08 19.38
C ASN A 175 5.31 -11.70 18.07
N ASN A 176 6.23 -10.92 17.46
CA ASN A 176 7.30 -11.32 16.53
C ASN A 176 7.05 -11.57 15.04
N ARG A 177 6.13 -10.86 14.38
CA ARG A 177 6.14 -10.72 12.90
C ARG A 177 5.74 -9.31 12.47
N HIS A 178 6.64 -8.34 12.65
CA HIS A 178 6.41 -6.97 12.21
C HIS A 178 6.48 -6.90 10.67
N PRO A 179 5.44 -6.43 9.95
CA PRO A 179 5.45 -6.28 8.48
C PRO A 179 6.65 -5.48 7.96
N ARG A 180 7.20 -4.61 8.81
CA ARG A 180 8.36 -3.75 8.58
C ARG A 180 9.65 -4.48 8.19
N ALA A 181 9.85 -5.72 8.67
CA ALA A 181 11.05 -6.51 8.35
C ALA A 181 11.00 -7.10 6.92
N LEU A 182 9.81 -7.42 6.43
CA LEU A 182 9.61 -7.93 5.07
C LEU A 182 9.71 -6.81 4.01
N PHE A 183 9.30 -5.58 4.37
CA PHE A 183 9.43 -4.40 3.51
C PHE A 183 10.86 -3.88 3.41
N GLN A 184 11.62 -3.95 4.51
CA GLN A 184 13.06 -3.72 4.44
C GLN A 184 13.74 -4.68 3.48
N ALA A 185 13.26 -5.93 3.33
CA ALA A 185 13.82 -6.89 2.37
C ALA A 185 13.46 -6.59 0.90
N VAL A 186 12.25 -6.13 0.60
CA VAL A 186 11.84 -5.75 -0.78
C VAL A 186 12.47 -4.43 -1.21
N ALA A 187 12.55 -3.45 -0.31
CA ALA A 187 13.24 -2.21 -0.58
C ALA A 187 14.77 -2.38 -0.58
N ALA A 188 15.31 -3.24 0.30
CA ALA A 188 16.70 -3.71 0.19
C ALA A 188 16.92 -4.38 -1.16
N PHE A 189 16.02 -5.25 -1.60
CA PHE A 189 16.10 -5.92 -2.90
C PHE A 189 16.17 -4.94 -4.07
N PHE A 190 15.41 -3.84 -4.05
CA PHE A 190 15.56 -2.78 -5.05
C PHE A 190 16.87 -2.00 -4.86
N SER A 191 17.19 -1.57 -3.65
CA SER A 191 18.41 -0.79 -3.38
C SER A 191 19.73 -1.55 -3.59
N TRP A 192 19.73 -2.88 -3.47
CA TRP A 192 20.90 -3.76 -3.59
C TRP A 192 21.09 -4.26 -5.02
N ASN A 193 20.05 -4.27 -5.86
CA ASN A 193 20.14 -4.74 -7.25
C ASN A 193 20.06 -3.61 -8.30
N LEU A 194 20.09 -2.34 -7.88
CA LEU A 194 20.01 -1.16 -8.77
C LEU A 194 21.37 -0.59 -9.20
N GLU A 195 22.49 -1.29 -8.93
CA GLU A 195 23.84 -0.78 -9.25
C GLU A 195 24.21 -0.80 -10.75
N GLU A 196 23.36 -1.32 -11.65
CA GLU A 196 23.55 -1.31 -13.12
C GLU A 196 22.25 -0.94 -13.90
N PRO A 197 22.30 -0.60 -15.22
CA PRO A 197 21.36 0.33 -15.86
C PRO A 197 20.02 -0.32 -16.22
N TYR A 198 19.18 -0.59 -15.23
CA TYR A 198 17.82 -1.07 -15.46
C TYR A 198 16.82 0.07 -15.63
N GLU A 199 17.11 0.97 -16.59
CA GLU A 199 16.15 1.97 -17.07
C GLU A 199 14.78 1.33 -17.45
N PRO A 200 14.71 0.12 -18.06
CA PRO A 200 13.43 -0.54 -18.31
C PRO A 200 12.63 -0.86 -17.05
N ILE A 201 13.27 -1.31 -15.97
CA ILE A 201 12.58 -1.61 -14.69
C ILE A 201 12.09 -0.30 -14.06
N ARG A 202 12.93 0.74 -14.05
CA ARG A 202 12.54 2.08 -13.57
C ARG A 202 11.35 2.62 -14.37
N GLN A 203 11.36 2.48 -15.68
CA GLN A 203 10.27 2.90 -16.57
C GLN A 203 8.99 2.11 -16.31
N ALA A 204 9.05 0.77 -16.21
CA ALA A 204 7.86 -0.02 -15.92
C ALA A 204 7.28 0.27 -14.53
N MET A 205 8.13 0.52 -13.53
CA MET A 205 7.69 0.91 -12.21
C MET A 205 7.07 2.32 -12.21
N ALA A 206 7.68 3.25 -12.94
CA ALA A 206 7.12 4.58 -13.17
C ALA A 206 5.74 4.49 -13.85
N SER A 207 5.60 3.69 -14.92
CA SER A 207 4.33 3.45 -15.60
C SER A 207 3.30 2.81 -14.67
N TYR A 208 3.69 1.80 -13.88
CA TYR A 208 2.81 1.18 -12.90
C TYR A 208 2.30 2.18 -11.86
N ILE A 209 3.19 3.01 -11.30
CA ILE A 209 2.80 4.06 -10.35
C ILE A 209 1.88 5.07 -11.04
N GLN A 210 2.16 5.45 -12.29
CA GLN A 210 1.31 6.35 -13.07
C GLN A 210 -0.09 5.81 -13.29
N GLU A 211 -0.21 4.56 -13.75
CA GLU A 211 -1.51 3.89 -13.95
C GLU A 211 -2.28 3.78 -12.64
N LEU A 212 -1.59 3.43 -11.56
CA LEU A 212 -2.19 3.36 -10.23
C LEU A 212 -2.71 4.73 -9.79
N CYS A 213 -1.89 5.77 -9.91
CA CYS A 213 -2.27 7.14 -9.61
C CYS A 213 -3.47 7.60 -10.46
N GLN A 214 -3.47 7.30 -11.76
CA GLN A 214 -4.58 7.58 -12.66
C GLN A 214 -5.85 6.83 -12.25
N ALA A 215 -5.74 5.59 -11.79
CA ALA A 215 -6.86 4.80 -11.31
C ALA A 215 -7.48 5.40 -10.03
N TYR A 216 -6.69 6.00 -9.14
CA TYR A 216 -7.24 6.78 -8.03
C TYR A 216 -7.94 8.06 -8.50
N THR A 217 -7.29 8.83 -9.37
CA THR A 217 -7.84 10.10 -9.88
C THR A 217 -9.16 9.90 -10.62
N THR A 218 -9.29 8.80 -11.38
CA THR A 218 -10.52 8.47 -12.11
C THR A 218 -11.57 7.76 -11.24
N GLY A 219 -11.27 7.47 -9.97
CA GLY A 219 -12.17 6.77 -9.06
C GLY A 219 -12.30 5.26 -9.31
N LEU A 220 -11.48 4.69 -10.20
CA LEU A 220 -11.40 3.25 -10.43
C LEU A 220 -10.93 2.50 -9.17
N LEU A 221 -10.01 3.10 -8.41
CA LEU A 221 -9.58 2.64 -7.08
C LEU A 221 -10.12 3.57 -6.00
N LYS A 222 -10.62 3.00 -4.89
CA LYS A 222 -11.21 3.77 -3.77
C LYS A 222 -10.16 4.21 -2.75
N LYS A 223 -10.52 5.24 -1.96
CA LYS A 223 -9.68 6.01 -0.99
C LYS A 223 -8.88 5.23 0.07
N GLN A 224 -8.94 3.89 0.17
CA GLN A 224 -8.34 3.13 1.29
C GLN A 224 -7.32 2.04 0.92
N VAL A 225 -6.91 1.93 -0.35
CA VAL A 225 -5.88 0.94 -0.71
C VAL A 225 -4.52 1.40 -0.15
N ARG A 226 -3.98 0.67 0.82
CA ARG A 226 -2.66 0.96 1.39
C ARG A 226 -1.58 0.50 0.42
N LEU A 227 -0.74 1.44 0.00
CA LEU A 227 0.38 1.17 -0.88
C LEU A 227 1.62 1.01 -0.04
N TYR A 228 2.04 -0.22 0.16
CA TYR A 228 3.27 -0.54 0.88
C TYR A 228 4.50 -0.61 -0.06
N THR A 229 4.36 -0.07 -1.28
CA THR A 229 5.21 -0.41 -2.44
C THR A 229 6.03 0.73 -3.00
N LEU A 230 6.00 1.90 -2.36
CA LEU A 230 6.98 2.91 -2.73
C LEU A 230 8.35 2.32 -2.37
N PRO A 231 9.24 2.12 -3.36
CA PRO A 231 10.53 1.53 -3.10
C PRO A 231 11.21 2.46 -2.10
N GLN A 232 11.68 1.94 -0.95
CA GLN A 232 12.45 2.80 -0.04
C GLN A 232 13.67 3.23 -0.84
N GLN A 233 13.81 4.53 -1.04
CA GLN A 233 14.87 5.07 -1.88
C GLN A 233 16.19 5.19 -1.08
N ARG A 234 16.34 4.42 -0.01
CA ARG A 234 17.53 4.31 0.83
C ARG A 234 18.32 3.06 0.45
N LYS A 235 19.66 3.17 0.51
CA LYS A 235 20.54 2.02 0.72
C LYS A 235 20.41 1.59 2.19
N PRO A 236 19.90 0.38 2.51
CA PRO A 236 19.82 -0.09 3.89
C PRO A 236 21.22 -0.12 4.50
N GLY A 237 21.39 0.53 5.66
CA GLY A 237 22.62 0.43 6.46
C GLY A 237 23.67 1.52 6.23
N THR A 238 23.46 2.48 5.32
CA THR A 238 24.39 3.62 5.17
C THR A 238 23.91 4.84 5.96
N ASN A 239 24.85 5.57 6.56
CA ASN A 239 24.63 6.90 7.16
C ASN A 239 24.52 8.00 6.08
N GLU A 240 24.34 7.62 4.81
CA GLU A 240 24.33 8.54 3.68
C GLU A 240 23.07 9.43 3.71
N PRO A 241 23.18 10.67 3.19
CA PRO A 241 22.10 11.63 3.20
C PRO A 241 20.89 11.15 2.40
N LYS A 242 19.75 11.80 2.64
CA LYS A 242 18.44 11.65 1.99
C LYS A 242 18.51 10.88 0.66
N GLY A 243 17.88 9.71 0.63
CA GLY A 243 17.89 8.82 -0.53
C GLY A 243 17.63 9.58 -1.83
N GLU A 244 18.55 9.50 -2.78
CA GLU A 244 18.34 10.09 -4.11
C GLU A 244 17.13 9.42 -4.75
N CYS A 245 16.26 10.23 -5.35
CA CYS A 245 15.08 9.67 -5.96
C CYS A 245 15.45 8.83 -7.17
N ILE A 246 15.11 7.54 -7.15
CA ILE A 246 15.42 6.62 -8.26
C ILE A 246 14.70 7.00 -9.56
N PHE A 247 13.66 7.82 -9.45
CA PHE A 247 12.89 8.38 -10.56
C PHE A 247 13.33 9.81 -10.93
N LEU A 248 14.36 10.35 -10.28
CA LEU A 248 14.89 11.67 -10.59
C LEU A 248 15.49 11.62 -11.99
N LYS A 249 14.96 12.45 -12.89
CA LYS A 249 15.54 12.66 -14.22
C LYS A 249 16.27 13.99 -14.21
N LYS A 250 17.49 14.02 -14.75
CA LYS A 250 18.18 15.27 -15.10
C LYS A 250 17.66 15.75 -16.45
N LYS A 251 17.16 16.98 -16.50
CA LYS A 251 16.84 17.65 -17.76
C LYS A 251 18.13 18.08 -18.48
N PRO A 252 18.09 18.38 -19.78
CA PRO A 252 19.26 18.88 -20.53
C PRO A 252 19.87 20.17 -19.95
N ASN A 253 19.06 20.99 -19.27
CA ASN A 253 19.50 22.23 -18.62
C ASN A 253 20.10 22.01 -17.22
N GLY A 254 20.29 20.77 -16.78
CA GLY A 254 20.84 20.44 -15.46
C GLY A 254 19.82 20.42 -14.32
N GLU A 255 18.58 20.88 -14.54
CA GLU A 255 17.52 20.78 -13.52
C GLU A 255 17.13 19.33 -13.27
N THR A 256 16.91 18.98 -12.01
CA THR A 256 16.38 17.67 -11.65
C THR A 256 14.87 17.77 -11.47
N TYR A 257 14.13 16.83 -12.06
CA TYR A 257 12.70 16.69 -11.80
C TYR A 257 12.33 15.23 -11.62
N CYS A 258 11.41 14.96 -10.70
CA CYS A 258 10.82 13.65 -10.54
C CYS A 258 9.40 13.66 -11.10
N PRO A 259 9.06 12.86 -12.12
CA PRO A 259 7.68 12.76 -12.63
C PRO A 259 6.74 12.03 -11.67
N ILE A 260 7.28 11.23 -10.74
CA ILE A 260 6.52 10.27 -9.95
C ILE A 260 6.12 10.81 -8.57
N CYS A 261 7.06 11.43 -7.84
CA CYS A 261 6.78 11.95 -6.50
C CYS A 261 5.63 12.99 -6.46
N PRO A 262 5.55 13.97 -7.39
CA PRO A 262 4.41 14.89 -7.44
C PRO A 262 3.09 14.17 -7.73
N LEU A 263 3.13 13.15 -8.58
CA LEU A 263 1.94 12.38 -8.95
C LEU A 263 1.41 11.57 -7.76
N ILE A 264 2.30 10.91 -7.01
CA ILE A 264 1.96 10.25 -5.74
C ILE A 264 1.31 11.26 -4.79
N CYS A 265 1.95 12.42 -4.58
CA CYS A 265 1.43 13.46 -3.70
C CYS A 265 0.07 14.01 -4.16
N LYS A 266 -0.18 14.07 -5.46
CA LYS A 266 -1.45 14.56 -6.02
C LYS A 266 -2.59 13.55 -6.00
N THR A 267 -2.29 12.26 -5.90
CA THR A 267 -3.31 11.20 -6.07
C THR A 267 -3.60 10.44 -4.80
N PHE A 268 -2.66 10.37 -3.86
CA PHE A 268 -2.88 9.62 -2.63
C PHE A 268 -3.81 10.38 -1.69
N PRO A 269 -4.65 9.66 -0.91
CA PRO A 269 -5.43 10.26 0.14
C PRO A 269 -4.56 11.01 1.16
N PRO A 270 -5.01 12.16 1.71
CA PRO A 270 -4.35 12.92 2.78
C PRO A 270 -3.73 12.06 3.89
N ALA A 271 -4.53 11.12 4.42
CA ALA A 271 -4.11 10.23 5.50
C ALA A 271 -2.93 9.31 5.14
N GLN A 272 -2.76 8.97 3.86
CA GLN A 272 -1.64 8.16 3.39
C GLN A 272 -0.39 9.01 3.21
N LEU A 273 -0.51 10.24 2.69
CA LEU A 273 0.62 11.15 2.50
C LEU A 273 1.30 11.53 3.82
N LEU A 274 0.52 11.69 4.88
CA LEU A 274 1.04 11.88 6.24
C LEU A 274 1.93 10.73 6.70
N ARG A 275 1.65 9.52 6.23
CA ARG A 275 2.41 8.32 6.61
C ARG A 275 3.60 8.07 5.71
N CYS A 276 3.73 8.81 4.61
CA CYS A 276 4.88 8.69 3.72
C CYS A 276 6.10 9.38 4.34
N TRP A 277 7.21 8.65 4.41
CA TRP A 277 8.46 9.17 4.93
C TRP A 277 9.26 9.85 3.82
N ASP A 278 10.21 10.69 4.19
CA ASP A 278 11.08 11.38 3.23
C ASP A 278 11.87 10.39 2.36
N TYR A 279 12.20 9.19 2.82
CA TYR A 279 12.85 8.20 1.93
C TYR A 279 11.89 7.51 0.94
N GLU A 280 10.57 7.60 1.13
CA GLU A 280 9.58 7.03 0.21
C GLU A 280 9.24 8.04 -0.89
N ILE A 281 9.29 9.34 -0.56
CA ILE A 281 9.04 10.45 -1.48
C ILE A 281 10.11 11.56 -1.26
N PRO A 282 11.39 11.32 -1.57
CA PRO A 282 12.48 12.24 -1.22
C PRO A 282 12.50 13.53 -2.02
N CYS A 283 11.78 13.59 -3.14
CA CYS A 283 11.62 14.84 -3.89
C CYS A 283 10.64 15.82 -3.23
N PHE A 284 9.89 15.41 -2.20
CA PHE A 284 8.99 16.28 -1.46
C PHE A 284 9.36 16.23 0.01
N SER A 285 9.68 17.39 0.58
CA SER A 285 9.75 17.50 2.03
C SER A 285 8.39 17.17 2.64
N VAL A 286 8.38 16.74 3.90
CA VAL A 286 7.13 16.54 4.64
C VAL A 286 6.23 17.78 4.55
N GLN A 287 6.81 18.98 4.72
CA GLN A 287 6.09 20.25 4.59
C GLN A 287 5.43 20.44 3.21
N ALA A 288 6.12 20.09 2.11
CA ALA A 288 5.56 20.19 0.77
C ALA A 288 4.41 19.19 0.57
N ARG A 289 4.53 17.95 1.10
CA ARG A 289 3.44 16.96 1.06
C ARG A 289 2.21 17.47 1.82
N LEU A 290 2.44 18.06 2.98
CA LEU A 290 1.43 18.64 3.85
C LEU A 290 0.72 19.85 3.20
N GLN A 291 1.45 20.73 2.52
CA GLN A 291 0.87 21.83 1.74
C GLN A 291 0.00 21.33 0.58
N LEU A 292 0.47 20.33 -0.18
CA LEU A 292 -0.31 19.73 -1.27
C LEU A 292 -1.62 19.13 -0.76
N MET A 293 -1.57 18.46 0.39
CA MET A 293 -2.75 17.89 1.04
C MET A 293 -3.78 18.97 1.42
N LEU A 294 -3.35 20.12 1.94
CA LEU A 294 -4.25 21.26 2.20
C LEU A 294 -4.84 21.82 0.91
N GLN A 295 -4.01 21.98 -0.13
CA GLN A 295 -4.49 22.46 -1.43
C GLN A 295 -5.56 21.53 -2.02
N GLN A 296 -5.36 20.22 -1.95
CA GLN A 296 -6.35 19.23 -2.38
C GLN A 296 -7.66 19.34 -1.59
N HIS A 297 -7.57 19.50 -0.27
CA HIS A 297 -8.75 19.65 0.57
C HIS A 297 -9.53 20.91 0.25
N ASN A 298 -8.84 22.05 0.12
CA ASN A 298 -9.46 23.32 -0.24
C ASN A 298 -10.12 23.27 -1.64
N ASN A 299 -9.45 22.64 -2.61
CA ASN A 299 -10.01 22.47 -3.96
C ASN A 299 -11.26 21.59 -3.98
N ASN A 300 -11.30 20.53 -3.16
CA ASN A 300 -12.47 19.67 -3.05
C ASN A 300 -13.64 20.39 -2.35
N ASN A 301 -13.37 21.18 -1.32
CA ASN A 301 -14.39 21.92 -0.59
C ASN A 301 -15.08 22.98 -1.46
N ASN A 302 -14.38 23.56 -2.43
CA ASN A 302 -14.96 24.53 -3.38
C ASN A 302 -15.95 23.90 -4.37
N ASN A 303 -15.94 22.58 -4.54
CA ASN A 303 -16.73 21.87 -5.55
C ASN A 303 -17.88 21.04 -4.99
N THR A 304 -18.02 20.92 -3.68
CA THR A 304 -19.01 20.03 -3.06
C THR A 304 -19.88 20.80 -2.06
N ASP A 305 -21.20 20.71 -2.21
CA ASP A 305 -22.19 21.31 -1.29
C ASP A 305 -21.79 21.05 0.17
N GLN A 306 -21.75 22.15 0.94
CA GLN A 306 -21.03 22.39 2.21
C GLN A 306 -21.27 21.43 3.40
N ASN A 307 -21.95 20.30 3.22
CA ASN A 307 -22.47 19.50 4.33
C ASN A 307 -21.60 18.30 4.74
N ASN A 308 -20.42 18.09 4.15
CA ASN A 308 -19.58 16.94 4.51
C ASN A 308 -18.06 17.20 4.39
N THR A 309 -17.62 18.37 4.84
CA THR A 309 -16.19 18.62 5.02
C THR A 309 -15.70 17.85 6.25
N ASP A 310 -15.19 16.63 5.99
CA ASP A 310 -14.38 15.89 6.95
C ASP A 310 -13.27 16.82 7.46
N ASP A 311 -13.44 17.32 8.68
CA ASP A 311 -12.46 18.19 9.33
C ASP A 311 -11.10 17.47 9.33
N LEU A 312 -10.09 18.08 8.72
CA LEU A 312 -8.75 17.52 8.73
C LEU A 312 -8.12 17.58 10.13
N LYS A 313 -8.66 18.37 11.06
CA LYS A 313 -8.13 18.49 12.42
C LYS A 313 -8.08 17.15 13.17
N PRO A 314 -9.12 16.30 13.20
CA PRO A 314 -9.03 14.94 13.71
C PRO A 314 -7.88 14.11 13.12
N LEU A 315 -7.62 14.24 11.81
CA LEU A 315 -6.53 13.55 11.14
C LEU A 315 -5.17 14.08 11.60
N PHE A 316 -5.01 15.40 11.69
CA PHE A 316 -3.79 16.05 12.17
C PHE A 316 -3.52 15.70 13.63
N GLN A 317 -4.56 15.71 14.48
CA GLN A 317 -4.47 15.30 15.87
C GLN A 317 -4.01 13.84 16.00
N LYS A 318 -4.61 12.94 15.23
CA LYS A 318 -4.22 11.53 15.22
C LYS A 318 -2.76 11.37 14.81
N HIS A 319 -2.32 12.08 13.79
CA HIS A 319 -0.95 11.97 13.29
C HIS A 319 0.08 12.57 14.27
N LEU A 320 -0.25 13.70 14.92
CA LEU A 320 0.55 14.27 16.00
C LEU A 320 0.77 13.25 17.13
N LEU A 321 -0.29 12.54 17.54
CA LEU A 321 -0.18 11.47 18.53
C LEU A 321 0.61 10.24 18.03
N GLU A 322 0.52 9.89 16.74
CA GLU A 322 1.32 8.81 16.14
C GLU A 322 2.81 9.18 16.11
N GLU A 323 3.17 10.42 15.76
CA GLU A 323 4.55 10.90 15.73
C GLU A 323 5.21 10.93 17.11
N LEU A 324 4.43 11.30 18.13
CA LEU A 324 4.85 11.24 19.52
C LEU A 324 5.05 9.80 20.02
N LYS A 325 4.24 8.84 19.56
CA LYS A 325 4.35 7.41 19.91
C LYS A 325 5.55 6.73 19.26
N ASN A 326 5.87 7.11 18.02
CA ASN A 326 6.98 6.55 17.27
C ASN A 326 8.28 6.94 17.98
N LYS A 327 8.81 6.00 18.79
CA LYS A 327 9.96 6.17 19.68
C LYS A 327 10.94 7.19 19.11
N VAL A 328 11.07 8.29 19.82
CA VAL A 328 12.18 9.23 19.67
C VAL A 328 13.45 8.38 19.78
N GLY A 329 14.22 8.31 18.70
CA GLY A 329 15.48 7.57 18.69
C GLY A 329 16.43 8.31 19.60
N VAL A 330 16.44 7.95 20.88
CA VAL A 330 17.37 8.55 21.84
C VAL A 330 18.71 7.87 21.66
N LYS A 331 19.46 8.30 20.64
CA LYS A 331 20.90 8.03 20.64
C LYS A 331 21.53 9.11 21.51
N PRO A 332 22.17 8.75 22.63
CA PRO A 332 22.97 9.73 23.34
C PRO A 332 24.02 10.29 22.38
N PRO A 333 24.36 11.58 22.46
CA PRO A 333 25.55 12.11 21.82
C PRO A 333 26.76 11.22 22.19
N GLN A 334 27.67 11.00 21.26
CA GLN A 334 28.89 10.24 21.54
C GLN A 334 29.59 10.86 22.78
N GLY A 335 29.78 10.06 23.83
CA GLY A 335 30.41 10.49 25.08
C GLY A 335 29.46 10.91 26.23
N VAL A 336 28.13 10.89 26.04
CA VAL A 336 27.17 11.17 27.13
C VAL A 336 26.55 9.85 27.60
N SER A 337 26.84 9.42 28.83
CA SER A 337 26.24 8.21 29.43
C SER A 337 24.74 8.37 29.71
N ASP A 338 24.27 9.61 29.76
CA ASP A 338 22.89 9.94 30.13
C ASP A 338 21.99 10.10 28.90
N VAL A 339 20.83 9.45 28.96
CA VAL A 339 19.82 9.46 27.90
C VAL A 339 19.05 10.79 27.92
N VAL A 340 19.42 11.74 27.06
CA VAL A 340 18.70 13.01 26.87
C VAL A 340 17.71 12.86 25.72
N MET A 341 16.42 13.10 25.95
CA MET A 341 15.45 13.09 24.85
C MET A 341 15.74 14.21 23.87
N THR A 342 16.15 13.85 22.66
CA THR A 342 16.32 14.75 21.52
C THR A 342 15.31 14.39 20.44
N TYR A 343 14.57 15.38 19.94
CA TYR A 343 13.75 15.17 18.75
C TYR A 343 14.58 15.47 17.52
N HIS A 344 14.50 14.61 16.50
CA HIS A 344 15.03 14.97 15.19
C HIS A 344 14.32 16.24 14.71
N GLN A 345 15.06 17.21 14.18
CA GLN A 345 14.51 18.50 13.76
C GLN A 345 13.30 18.35 12.83
N GLU A 346 13.35 17.38 11.91
CA GLU A 346 12.24 17.01 11.02
C GLU A 346 10.95 16.66 11.79
N LYS A 347 11.04 15.94 12.91
CA LYS A 347 9.87 15.61 13.73
C LYS A 347 9.28 16.85 14.40
N LEU A 348 10.12 17.75 14.91
CA LEU A 348 9.66 19.01 15.48
C LEU A 348 8.94 19.85 14.43
N ASP A 349 9.49 19.91 13.22
CA ASP A 349 8.89 20.68 12.13
C ASP A 349 7.52 20.12 11.73
N ILE A 350 7.38 18.79 11.68
CA ILE A 350 6.08 18.12 11.47
C ILE A 350 5.10 18.48 12.60
N MET A 351 5.52 18.34 13.86
CA MET A 351 4.65 18.63 15.01
C MET A 351 4.17 20.08 15.00
N GLY A 352 5.09 21.03 14.82
CA GLY A 352 4.77 22.45 14.75
C GLY A 352 3.81 22.76 13.61
N TRP A 353 4.04 22.17 12.43
CA TRP A 353 3.13 22.33 11.30
C TRP A 353 1.72 21.79 11.60
N LEU A 354 1.61 20.58 12.16
CA LEU A 354 0.30 19.97 12.49
C LEU A 354 -0.49 20.84 13.46
N ILE A 355 0.19 21.44 14.45
CA ILE A 355 -0.42 22.35 15.43
C ILE A 355 -0.85 23.65 14.76
N GLN A 356 -0.02 24.24 13.89
CA GLN A 356 -0.38 25.42 13.10
C GLN A 356 -1.61 25.20 12.21
N GLN A 357 -1.83 23.96 11.75
CA GLN A 357 -3.01 23.58 10.97
C GLN A 357 -4.21 23.15 11.82
N GLY A 358 -4.17 23.34 13.15
CA GLY A 358 -5.31 23.15 14.04
C GLY A 358 -5.34 21.82 14.80
N ALA A 359 -4.24 21.05 14.83
CA ALA A 359 -4.11 19.99 15.83
C ALA A 359 -4.11 20.61 17.25
N ASN A 360 -4.83 19.99 18.17
CA ASN A 360 -4.98 20.47 19.54
C ASN A 360 -3.72 20.14 20.37
N ALA A 361 -2.83 21.13 20.51
CA ALA A 361 -1.64 21.04 21.35
C ALA A 361 -1.93 20.82 22.84
N HIS A 362 -3.14 21.19 23.30
CA HIS A 362 -3.58 21.01 24.69
C HIS A 362 -4.19 19.63 24.97
N ASP A 363 -4.20 18.71 24.00
CA ASP A 363 -4.68 17.35 24.25
C ASP A 363 -3.84 16.68 25.36
N PRO A 364 -4.44 16.26 26.49
CA PRO A 364 -3.70 15.68 27.61
C PRO A 364 -2.93 14.41 27.23
N LYS A 365 -3.32 13.73 26.14
CA LYS A 365 -2.58 12.57 25.60
C LYS A 365 -1.18 12.96 25.10
N ILE A 366 -0.99 14.18 24.59
CA ILE A 366 0.32 14.68 24.15
C ILE A 366 1.27 14.74 25.34
N ALA A 367 0.86 15.43 26.41
CA ALA A 367 1.65 15.53 27.63
C ALA A 367 1.93 14.15 28.24
N HIS A 368 0.94 13.26 28.27
CA HIS A 368 1.12 11.88 28.74
C HIS A 368 2.14 11.10 27.90
N LEU A 369 2.11 11.21 26.57
CA LEU A 369 3.07 10.54 25.69
C LEU A 369 4.50 11.09 25.89
N LEU A 370 4.69 12.41 25.92
CA LEU A 370 5.98 13.04 26.19
C LEU A 370 6.57 12.53 27.52
N LYS A 371 5.74 12.48 28.56
CA LYS A 371 6.07 11.95 29.89
C LYS A 371 6.47 10.48 29.83
N ARG A 372 5.71 9.65 29.12
CA ARG A 372 5.98 8.21 28.98
C ARG A 372 7.29 7.93 28.23
N HIS A 373 7.59 8.69 27.18
CA HIS A 373 8.80 8.49 26.38
C HIS A 373 10.07 8.93 27.10
N GLY A 374 9.98 9.95 27.98
CA GLY A 374 11.08 10.34 28.87
C GLY A 374 11.61 9.21 29.77
N ASN A 375 10.79 8.19 30.06
CA ASN A 375 11.19 7.06 30.89
C ASN A 375 11.80 5.89 30.09
N ALA A 376 11.60 5.83 28.77
CA ALA A 376 11.87 4.63 27.98
C ALA A 376 13.38 4.33 27.81
N GLY A 377 14.24 5.31 28.10
CA GLY A 377 15.70 5.20 28.05
C GLY A 377 16.34 4.35 29.15
N PHE A 378 15.67 4.14 30.29
CA PHE A 378 16.26 3.54 31.49
C PHE A 378 15.96 2.04 31.66
N LYS A 379 15.82 1.28 30.57
CA LYS A 379 15.35 -0.11 30.63
C LYS A 379 16.32 -1.15 31.23
N GLY A 380 17.50 -0.76 31.70
CA GLY A 380 18.51 -1.71 32.19
C GLY A 380 19.21 -1.36 33.50
N GLN A 381 18.96 -0.17 34.08
CA GLN A 381 19.45 0.17 35.41
C GLN A 381 18.24 0.22 36.33
N GLU A 382 18.37 -0.40 37.49
CA GLU A 382 17.31 -0.54 38.49
C GLU A 382 16.46 0.71 38.58
N LYS A 383 15.14 0.48 38.50
CA LYS A 383 14.05 1.44 38.48
C LYS A 383 14.22 2.56 39.51
N LYS A 384 15.06 3.57 39.24
CA LYS A 384 14.93 4.88 39.88
C LYS A 384 13.70 5.51 39.26
N GLN A 385 12.52 5.11 39.74
CA GLN A 385 11.20 5.64 39.34
C GLN A 385 11.13 7.18 39.48
N ASN A 386 12.09 7.77 40.19
CA ASN A 386 12.18 9.19 40.50
C ASN A 386 13.36 9.91 39.81
N ALA A 387 14.09 9.27 38.88
CA ALA A 387 15.10 9.98 38.12
C ALA A 387 14.41 11.05 37.24
N PRO A 388 14.80 12.33 37.32
CA PRO A 388 14.17 13.38 36.53
C PRO A 388 14.39 13.12 35.04
N ARG A 389 13.31 13.19 34.26
CA ARG A 389 13.35 12.99 32.81
C ARG A 389 14.12 14.12 32.17
N ARG A 390 15.08 13.86 31.29
CA ARG A 390 15.85 14.93 30.66
C ARG A 390 15.30 15.30 29.30
N LEU A 391 15.10 16.59 29.07
CA LEU A 391 14.62 17.16 27.81
C LEU A 391 15.55 18.27 27.38
N ASP A 392 15.91 18.30 26.10
CA ASP A 392 16.66 19.41 25.54
C ASP A 392 15.89 20.74 25.69
N ARG A 393 16.58 21.82 26.08
CA ARG A 393 15.95 23.13 26.33
C ARG A 393 15.32 23.71 25.06
N GLN A 394 15.93 23.53 23.88
CA GLN A 394 15.37 24.04 22.63
C GLN A 394 14.07 23.29 22.30
N VAL A 395 14.06 21.96 22.50
CA VAL A 395 12.84 21.17 22.39
C VAL A 395 11.77 21.66 23.35
N TYR A 396 12.11 21.85 24.63
CA TYR A 396 11.15 22.33 25.64
C TYR A 396 10.54 23.67 25.27
N ASN A 397 11.36 24.63 24.84
CA ASN A 397 10.90 25.95 24.43
C ASN A 397 9.92 25.86 23.25
N ARG A 398 10.23 25.07 22.23
CA ARG A 398 9.32 24.86 21.09
C ARG A 398 8.00 24.20 21.50
N LEU A 399 8.03 23.18 22.36
CA LEU A 399 6.81 22.55 22.85
C LEU A 399 5.93 23.57 23.61
N ARG A 400 6.55 24.45 24.40
CA ARG A 400 5.86 25.52 25.13
C ARG A 400 5.31 26.59 24.20
N GLU A 401 6.06 27.00 23.18
CA GLU A 401 5.61 27.93 22.13
C GLU A 401 4.37 27.41 21.40
N TRP A 402 4.27 26.09 21.21
CA TRP A 402 3.09 25.45 20.64
C TRP A 402 1.92 25.28 21.63
N GLY A 403 2.05 25.73 22.87
CA GLY A 403 1.01 25.60 23.90
C GLY A 403 0.91 24.19 24.50
N ILE A 404 1.87 23.30 24.23
CA ILE A 404 1.87 21.97 24.85
C ILE A 404 2.17 22.12 26.34
N ALA A 405 1.33 21.54 27.18
CA ALA A 405 1.45 21.59 28.63
C ALA A 405 2.61 20.73 29.15
N VAL A 406 3.83 21.20 28.93
CA VAL A 406 5.07 20.70 29.55
C VAL A 406 5.48 21.66 30.67
N THR A 407 5.80 21.12 31.84
CA THR A 407 6.30 21.91 32.97
C THR A 407 7.76 21.56 33.26
N ALA A 408 8.49 22.49 33.86
CA ALA A 408 9.85 22.23 34.36
C ALA A 408 9.89 21.13 35.45
N ARG A 409 8.74 20.84 36.09
CA ARG A 409 8.59 19.71 37.03
C ARG A 409 8.56 18.35 36.33
N ASP A 410 8.15 18.33 35.06
CA ASP A 410 8.06 17.09 34.27
C ASP A 410 9.41 16.68 33.68
N PHE A 411 10.31 17.64 33.46
CA PHE A 411 11.60 17.42 32.83
C PHE A 411 12.72 18.27 33.44
N GLN A 412 13.87 17.65 33.73
CA GLN A 412 15.14 18.34 33.88
C GLN A 412 15.62 18.82 32.51
N LEU A 413 15.73 20.14 32.35
CA LEU A 413 16.20 20.74 31.10
C LEU A 413 17.71 20.57 30.95
N VAL A 414 18.16 20.26 29.73
CA VAL A 414 19.57 20.12 29.38
C VAL A 414 19.86 21.00 28.17
N ASP A 415 20.99 21.72 28.18
CA ASP A 415 21.45 22.50 27.03
C ASP A 415 22.46 21.66 26.21
N LEU A 416 22.07 21.23 25.00
CA LEU A 416 23.00 20.64 24.02
C LEU A 416 23.51 21.79 23.13
N PRO A 417 24.83 22.10 23.10
CA PRO A 417 25.96 21.18 22.98
C PRO A 417 26.97 21.19 24.15
N ASN A 418 26.76 22.04 25.16
CA ASN A 418 27.62 22.16 26.33
C ASN A 418 26.96 21.41 27.48
N VAL A 419 27.22 20.10 27.62
CA VAL A 419 26.67 19.30 28.73
C VAL A 419 27.35 19.71 30.06
N ARG A 420 27.05 20.92 30.52
CA ARG A 420 27.03 21.29 31.93
C ARG A 420 25.57 21.21 32.31
N VAL A 421 25.23 20.31 33.23
CA VAL A 421 23.87 20.20 33.76
C VAL A 421 23.49 21.56 34.34
N VAL A 422 22.62 22.31 33.67
CA VAL A 422 22.10 23.58 34.20
C VAL A 422 21.22 23.23 35.40
N GLN A 423 21.51 23.86 36.55
CA GLN A 423 20.78 23.64 37.80
C GLN A 423 19.28 23.93 37.62
N ARG A 424 18.46 23.27 38.45
CA ARG A 424 16.99 23.39 38.46
C ARG A 424 16.58 24.86 38.38
N VAL A 425 15.73 25.18 37.40
CA VAL A 425 15.03 26.47 37.32
C VAL A 425 13.88 26.38 38.33
N ASP A 426 13.93 27.22 39.36
CA ASP A 426 12.85 27.34 40.36
C ASP A 426 11.57 27.95 39.77
#